data_AF-A0A958D488-F1
#
_entry.id   AF-A0A958D488-F1
#
_cell.length_a   1.000
_cell.length_b   1.000
_cell.length_c   1.000
_cell.angle_alpha   90.00
_cell.angle_beta   90.00
_cell.angle_gamma   90.00
#
_symmetry.space_group_name_H-M   'P 1'
#
loop_
_entity.id
_entity.type
_entity.pdbx_description
1 polymer ?
#
loop_
_entity_poly.entity_id
_entity_poly.type
_entity_poly.pdbx_seq_one_letter_code
_entity_poly.pdbx_strand_id
1 'polypeptide(L)'
;MIRKYLVTVILATAMLLAGFASPMFSGRALAQQGPPEAPVAPAADVSSSFTYQGYLQKNGTAINGSCDFEFRLYNASGGGSQIGGLESRYGLAVSEGRFSAELDFGANAFDGQGRWLEIRVRCPAGGGSYATL
;
A
#
# COMPACT_ATOMS: atom_id res chain seq x y z
N MET A 1 -49.07 3.92 -1.77
CA MET A 1 -48.81 2.46 -1.63
C MET A 1 -49.97 1.68 -2.26
N ILE A 2 -49.67 0.95 -3.33
CA ILE A 2 -50.16 -0.40 -3.68
C ILE A 2 -51.69 -0.61 -3.73
N ARG A 3 -52.26 -0.64 -4.95
CA ARG A 3 -53.52 -1.35 -5.22
C ARG A 3 -53.20 -2.77 -5.69
N LYS A 4 -53.59 -3.74 -4.87
CA LYS A 4 -53.63 -5.19 -5.18
C LYS A 4 -55.04 -5.57 -5.66
N TYR A 5 -55.09 -6.69 -6.40
CA TYR A 5 -56.22 -7.60 -6.71
C TYR A 5 -56.90 -7.51 -8.09
N LEU A 6 -56.65 -8.54 -8.91
CA LEU A 6 -57.63 -9.24 -9.78
C LEU A 6 -56.97 -10.59 -10.20
N VAL A 7 -57.20 -11.71 -9.52
CA VAL A 7 -58.26 -12.75 -9.73
C VAL A 7 -58.32 -13.29 -11.16
N THR A 8 -58.13 -14.61 -11.33
CA THR A 8 -58.89 -15.61 -12.17
C THR A 8 -58.04 -16.92 -12.23
N VAL A 9 -58.21 -17.92 -11.36
CA VAL A 9 -59.17 -19.07 -11.37
C VAL A 9 -59.22 -19.84 -12.69
N ILE A 10 -58.59 -21.03 -12.78
CA ILE A 10 -59.04 -22.23 -13.54
C ILE A 10 -58.44 -23.47 -12.84
N LEU A 11 -59.18 -24.15 -11.96
CA LEU A 11 -60.03 -25.34 -12.17
C LEU A 11 -59.28 -26.68 -11.99
N ALA A 12 -59.75 -27.44 -11.01
CA ALA A 12 -59.25 -28.73 -10.55
C ALA A 12 -59.69 -29.89 -11.46
N THR A 13 -58.88 -30.94 -11.57
CA THR A 13 -59.36 -32.33 -11.62
C THR A 13 -58.25 -33.37 -11.34
N ALA A 14 -58.56 -34.23 -10.37
CA ALA A 14 -58.31 -35.68 -10.30
C ALA A 14 -56.86 -36.23 -10.20
N MET A 15 -56.52 -36.64 -8.97
CA MET A 15 -55.56 -37.71 -8.70
C MET A 15 -56.02 -39.02 -9.34
N LEU A 16 -55.12 -39.68 -10.05
CA LEU A 16 -55.16 -41.13 -10.31
C LEU A 16 -53.75 -41.69 -10.10
N LEU A 17 -53.67 -42.63 -9.16
CA LEU A 17 -52.46 -43.33 -8.72
C LEU A 17 -52.00 -44.33 -9.79
N ALA A 18 -50.74 -44.24 -10.23
CA ALA A 18 -49.96 -45.40 -10.68
C ALA A 18 -48.46 -45.07 -10.60
N GLY A 19 -47.73 -45.91 -9.89
CA GLY A 19 -46.30 -45.72 -9.62
C GLY A 19 -45.46 -45.58 -10.87
N PHE A 20 -44.53 -44.63 -10.83
CA PHE A 20 -43.35 -44.64 -11.68
C PHE A 20 -42.14 -44.55 -10.75
N ALA A 21 -41.29 -45.57 -10.88
CA ALA A 21 -39.96 -45.61 -10.31
C ALA A 21 -39.24 -44.29 -10.62
N SER A 22 -38.74 -43.61 -9.60
CA SER A 22 -37.84 -42.48 -9.80
C SER A 22 -36.68 -42.97 -10.66
N PRO A 23 -36.42 -42.40 -11.85
CA PRO A 23 -35.10 -42.57 -12.41
C PRO A 23 -34.15 -41.89 -11.43
N MET A 24 -33.19 -42.64 -10.89
CA MET A 24 -31.94 -42.03 -10.46
C MET A 24 -31.46 -41.24 -11.66
N PHE A 25 -31.66 -39.92 -11.64
CA PHE A 25 -30.93 -39.03 -12.50
C PHE A 25 -29.47 -39.15 -12.07
N SER A 26 -28.75 -40.10 -12.66
CA SER A 26 -27.31 -40.00 -12.83
C SER A 26 -27.03 -38.90 -13.84
N GLY A 27 -27.43 -37.67 -13.49
CA GLY A 27 -26.98 -36.48 -14.17
C GLY A 27 -25.48 -36.45 -13.95
N ARG A 28 -24.71 -36.75 -15.01
CA ARG A 28 -23.30 -36.43 -15.03
C ARG A 28 -23.23 -34.92 -14.80
N ALA A 29 -22.76 -34.51 -13.63
CA ALA A 29 -22.45 -33.11 -13.39
C ALA A 29 -21.34 -32.77 -14.39
N LEU A 30 -21.71 -32.18 -15.53
CA LEU A 30 -20.78 -31.38 -16.28
C LEU A 30 -20.50 -30.19 -15.38
N ALA A 31 -19.37 -30.24 -14.67
CA ALA A 31 -18.84 -29.06 -14.03
C ALA A 31 -18.72 -28.01 -15.13
N GLN A 32 -19.63 -27.04 -15.14
CA GLN A 32 -19.57 -25.91 -16.05
C GLN A 32 -18.38 -25.09 -15.56
N GLN A 33 -17.19 -25.37 -16.11
CA GLN A 33 -16.03 -24.52 -15.95
C GLN A 33 -16.48 -23.14 -16.45
N GLY A 34 -16.55 -22.18 -15.53
CA GLY A 34 -16.68 -20.77 -15.91
C GLY A 34 -15.59 -20.42 -16.92
N PRO A 35 -15.75 -19.35 -17.71
CA PRO A 35 -14.71 -18.90 -18.63
C PRO A 35 -13.36 -18.90 -17.88
N PRO A 36 -12.27 -19.38 -18.51
CA PRO A 36 -10.97 -19.45 -17.86
C PRO A 36 -10.70 -18.08 -17.25
N GLU A 37 -10.57 -18.04 -15.93
CA GLU A 37 -10.24 -16.83 -15.21
C GLU A 37 -8.90 -16.39 -15.77
N ALA A 38 -8.91 -15.31 -16.55
CA ALA A 38 -7.69 -14.78 -17.13
C ALA A 38 -6.71 -14.55 -15.97
N PRO A 39 -5.43 -14.97 -16.09
CA PRO A 39 -4.47 -14.74 -15.04
C PRO A 39 -4.52 -13.26 -14.65
N VAL A 40 -4.87 -12.99 -13.40
CA VAL A 40 -4.86 -11.64 -12.83
C VAL A 40 -3.43 -11.17 -12.98
N ALA A 41 -3.19 -10.26 -13.93
CA ALA A 41 -1.88 -9.69 -14.14
C ALA A 41 -1.43 -9.05 -12.81
N PRO A 42 -0.14 -9.15 -12.43
CA PRO A 42 0.35 -8.47 -11.25
C PRO A 42 -0.05 -7.00 -11.34
N ALA A 43 -0.59 -6.47 -10.25
CA ALA A 43 -0.88 -5.04 -10.11
C ALA A 43 0.41 -4.24 -10.37
N ALA A 44 0.25 -3.00 -10.85
CA ALA A 44 1.34 -2.11 -11.27
C ALA A 44 2.53 -2.12 -10.30
N ASP A 45 3.75 -1.97 -10.85
CA ASP A 45 4.98 -1.87 -10.07
C ASP A 45 4.84 -0.78 -8.98
N VAL A 46 5.09 -1.16 -7.73
CA VAL A 46 5.14 -0.22 -6.62
C VAL A 46 6.46 0.54 -6.72
N SER A 47 6.40 1.88 -6.76
CA SER A 47 7.60 2.72 -6.74
C SER A 47 8.42 2.47 -5.47
N SER A 48 9.76 2.49 -5.58
CA SER A 48 10.66 2.45 -4.41
C SER A 48 10.80 3.80 -3.70
N SER A 49 10.27 4.87 -4.30
CA SER A 49 10.24 6.20 -3.71
C SER A 49 9.19 6.32 -2.61
N PHE A 50 9.53 6.99 -1.51
CA PHE A 50 8.60 7.34 -0.45
C PHE A 50 8.86 8.74 0.10
N THR A 51 7.87 9.33 0.77
CA THR A 51 8.03 10.64 1.43
C THR A 51 8.37 10.47 2.90
N TYR A 52 9.46 11.09 3.34
CA TYR A 52 9.83 11.25 4.74
C TYR A 52 9.49 12.67 5.21
N GLN A 53 8.63 12.78 6.24
CA GLN A 53 8.30 14.04 6.88
C GLN A 53 8.84 14.09 8.30
N GLY A 54 9.39 15.23 8.70
CA GLY A 54 9.99 15.40 10.02
C GLY A 54 9.77 16.79 10.60
N TYR A 55 10.17 16.94 11.87
CA TYR A 55 10.17 18.20 12.59
C TYR A 55 11.56 18.46 13.18
N LEU A 56 12.10 19.65 12.90
CA LEU A 56 13.44 20.07 13.26
C LEU A 56 13.39 21.28 14.19
N GLN A 57 14.02 21.15 15.34
CA GLN A 57 14.17 22.21 16.33
C GLN A 57 15.61 22.28 16.83
N LYS A 58 16.03 23.48 17.23
CA LYS A 58 17.30 23.70 17.93
C LYS A 58 17.00 24.41 19.24
N ASN A 59 17.44 23.82 20.35
CA ASN A 59 17.20 24.34 21.70
C ASN A 59 15.72 24.68 21.97
N GLY A 60 14.80 23.80 21.55
CA GLY A 60 13.36 23.97 21.72
C GLY A 60 12.69 24.96 20.75
N THR A 61 13.46 25.63 19.88
CA THR A 61 12.92 26.56 18.87
C THR A 61 12.87 25.89 17.50
N ALA A 62 11.72 25.95 16.84
CA ALA A 62 11.53 25.44 15.48
C ALA A 62 12.48 26.13 14.50
N ILE A 63 13.15 25.36 13.64
CA ILE A 63 13.99 25.93 12.59
C ILE A 63 13.10 26.45 11.45
N ASN A 64 13.43 27.63 10.93
CA ASN A 64 12.84 28.20 9.73
C ASN A 64 13.97 28.61 8.78
N GLY A 65 13.92 28.15 7.52
CA GLY A 65 14.93 28.45 6.51
C GLY A 65 15.25 27.25 5.62
N SER A 66 16.36 27.31 4.89
CA SER A 66 16.84 26.20 4.06
C SER A 66 17.93 25.41 4.79
N CYS A 67 17.89 24.09 4.66
CA CYS A 67 18.87 23.18 5.25
C CYS A 67 19.30 22.13 4.21
N ASP A 68 20.51 21.61 4.36
CA ASP A 68 20.92 20.43 3.61
C ASP A 68 20.69 19.19 4.46
N PHE A 69 20.07 18.17 3.88
CA PHE A 69 19.86 16.87 4.49
C PHE A 69 20.60 15.78 3.75
N GLU A 70 21.10 14.81 4.51
CA GLU A 70 21.68 13.56 4.04
C GLU A 70 20.95 12.40 4.73
N PHE A 71 20.47 11.45 3.94
CA PHE A 71 19.75 10.29 4.41
C PHE A 71 20.50 9.01 4.00
N ARG A 72 20.70 8.10 4.96
CA ARG A 72 21.36 6.80 4.73
C ARG A 72 20.55 5.69 5.38
N LEU A 73 20.40 4.56 4.69
CA LEU A 73 19.83 3.36 5.29
C LEU A 73 20.93 2.44 5.82
N TYR A 74 20.67 1.79 6.94
CA TYR A 74 21.53 0.77 7.53
C TYR A 74 20.73 -0.49 7.86
N ASN A 75 21.44 -1.62 7.94
CA ASN A 75 20.87 -2.92 8.31
C ASN A 75 20.84 -3.19 9.81
N ALA A 76 21.33 -2.27 10.66
CA ALA A 76 21.28 -2.35 12.11
C ALA A 76 21.30 -0.94 12.73
N SER A 77 20.86 -0.81 13.98
CA SER A 77 20.86 0.46 14.73
C SER A 77 22.26 0.96 15.11
N GLY A 78 23.28 0.10 15.07
CA GLY A 78 24.66 0.42 15.41
C GLY A 78 25.59 -0.70 14.96
N GLY A 79 26.79 -0.35 14.48
CA GLY A 79 27.74 -1.31 13.91
C GLY A 79 27.28 -1.98 12.61
N GLY A 80 26.17 -1.52 12.02
CA GLY A 80 25.62 -2.03 10.77
C GLY A 80 26.38 -1.56 9.53
N SER A 81 26.02 -2.11 8.38
CA SER A 81 26.47 -1.66 7.06
C SER A 81 25.38 -0.84 6.38
N GLN A 82 25.81 0.16 5.62
CA GLN A 82 24.90 0.98 4.81
C GLN A 82 24.26 0.13 3.71
N ILE A 83 22.97 0.36 3.47
CA ILE A 83 22.17 -0.24 2.40
C ILE A 83 21.80 0.87 1.40
N GLY A 84 22.02 0.63 0.11
CA GLY A 84 21.71 1.60 -0.94
C GLY A 84 22.61 2.84 -0.94
N GLY A 85 22.22 3.83 -1.73
CA GLY A 85 22.96 5.09 -1.91
C GLY A 85 22.75 6.10 -0.77
N LEU A 86 23.55 7.17 -0.80
CA LEU A 86 23.29 8.38 -0.02
C LEU A 86 22.24 9.21 -0.75
N GLU A 87 21.14 9.52 -0.08
CA GLU A 87 20.13 10.45 -0.58
C GLU A 87 20.39 11.85 -0.01
N SER A 88 20.77 12.81 -0.86
CA SER A 88 21.03 14.20 -0.46
C SER A 88 19.91 15.14 -0.92
N ARG A 89 19.48 16.05 -0.05
CA ARG A 89 18.53 17.13 -0.37
C ARG A 89 19.14 18.46 0.05
N TYR A 90 19.73 19.16 -0.93
CA TYR A 90 20.35 20.45 -0.70
C TYR A 90 19.31 21.57 -0.74
N GLY A 91 19.44 22.55 0.16
CA GLY A 91 18.53 23.69 0.20
C GLY A 91 17.07 23.35 0.49
N LEU A 92 16.79 22.21 1.14
CA LEU A 92 15.43 21.80 1.47
C LEU A 92 14.80 22.81 2.44
N ALA A 93 13.60 23.28 2.09
CA ALA A 93 12.87 24.23 2.91
C ALA A 93 12.36 23.57 4.20
N VAL A 94 12.63 24.24 5.31
CA VAL A 94 12.09 23.94 6.64
C VAL A 94 11.22 25.12 7.05
N SER A 95 9.93 24.87 7.26
CA SER A 95 8.95 25.88 7.65
C SER A 95 8.26 25.46 8.92
N GLU A 96 8.30 26.32 9.93
CA GLU A 96 7.81 26.06 11.28
C GLU A 96 8.35 24.73 11.82
N GLY A 97 9.63 24.46 11.58
CA GLY A 97 10.31 23.21 11.92
C GLY A 97 9.96 22.02 11.02
N ARG A 98 8.92 22.08 10.20
CA ARG A 98 8.49 20.96 9.35
C ARG A 98 9.24 20.90 8.04
N PHE A 99 9.57 19.70 7.60
CA PHE A 99 10.13 19.43 6.28
C PHE A 99 9.56 18.14 5.68
N SER A 100 9.64 18.02 4.37
CA SER A 100 9.22 16.84 3.60
C SER A 100 10.26 16.54 2.54
N ALA A 101 10.79 15.33 2.54
CA ALA A 101 11.76 14.85 1.55
C ALA A 101 11.20 13.60 0.86
N GLU A 102 11.11 13.64 -0.47
CA GLU A 102 10.95 12.40 -1.25
C GLU A 102 12.30 11.70 -1.28
N LEU A 103 12.35 10.40 -0.98
CA LEU A 103 13.55 9.57 -0.89
C LEU A 103 13.36 8.33 -1.75
N ASP A 104 14.42 7.88 -2.41
CA ASP A 104 14.42 6.62 -3.16
C ASP A 104 15.78 5.93 -2.98
N PHE A 105 15.80 4.81 -2.26
CA PHE A 105 17.00 4.00 -2.08
C PHE A 105 17.06 2.82 -3.07
N GLY A 106 16.11 2.75 -4.00
CA GLY A 106 15.90 1.63 -4.92
C GLY A 106 15.16 0.46 -4.29
N ALA A 107 14.45 -0.32 -5.11
CA ALA A 107 13.61 -1.43 -4.66
C ALA A 107 14.39 -2.48 -3.84
N ASN A 108 15.66 -2.73 -4.19
CA ASN A 108 16.51 -3.69 -3.48
C ASN A 108 16.88 -3.26 -2.05
N ALA A 109 16.69 -1.98 -1.70
CA ALA A 109 16.91 -1.54 -0.32
C ALA A 109 15.85 -2.10 0.64
N PHE A 110 14.66 -2.46 0.15
CA PHE A 110 13.53 -2.93 0.96
C PHE A 110 13.14 -4.37 0.59
N ASP A 111 13.93 -5.33 1.07
CA ASP A 111 13.78 -6.77 0.83
C ASP A 111 12.94 -7.50 1.91
N GLY A 112 12.15 -6.75 2.68
CA GLY A 112 11.36 -7.27 3.81
C GLY A 112 12.11 -7.33 5.15
N GLN A 113 13.41 -6.98 5.18
CA GLN A 113 14.16 -6.83 6.43
C GLN A 113 13.98 -5.44 7.04
N GLY A 114 14.21 -5.34 8.36
CA GLY A 114 14.26 -4.05 9.06
C GLY A 114 15.36 -3.13 8.52
N ARG A 115 15.10 -1.82 8.53
CA ARG A 115 16.03 -0.77 8.10
C ARG A 115 16.08 0.34 9.13
N TRP A 116 17.27 0.90 9.30
CA TRP A 116 17.53 2.07 10.15
C TRP A 116 17.88 3.24 9.26
N LEU A 117 17.13 4.35 9.39
CA LEU A 117 17.37 5.58 8.66
C LEU A 117 18.20 6.52 9.52
N GLU A 118 19.43 6.80 9.10
CA GLU A 118 20.24 7.89 9.65
C GLU A 118 19.91 9.18 8.88
N ILE A 119 19.78 10.27 9.62
CA ILE A 119 19.54 11.59 9.06
C ILE A 119 20.63 12.53 9.58
N ARG A 120 21.29 13.20 8.65
CA ARG A 120 22.26 14.24 8.96
C ARG A 120 21.75 15.55 8.37
N VAL A 121 21.82 16.61 9.15
CA VAL A 121 21.31 17.93 8.75
C VAL A 121 22.33 19.03 9.05
N ARG A 122 22.40 20.02 8.17
CA ARG A 122 23.03 21.32 8.46
C ARG A 122 22.13 22.46 8.01
N CYS A 123 22.11 23.52 8.81
CA CYS A 123 21.34 24.73 8.56
C CYS A 123 22.21 25.95 8.93
N PRO A 124 22.31 27.00 8.09
CA PRO A 124 21.68 27.13 6.77
C PRO A 124 22.32 26.20 5.72
N ALA A 125 21.61 25.97 4.62
CA ALA A 125 22.13 25.22 3.48
C ALA A 125 23.50 25.77 3.01
N GLY A 126 24.42 24.87 2.66
CA GLY A 126 25.80 25.21 2.30
C GLY A 126 26.71 25.64 3.46
N GLY A 127 26.17 25.83 4.67
CA GLY A 127 26.88 26.36 5.83
C GLY A 127 27.08 25.35 6.96
N GLY A 128 28.24 25.41 7.62
CA GLY A 128 28.54 24.63 8.82
C GLY A 128 28.73 23.13 8.60
N SER A 129 28.85 22.41 9.71
CA SER A 129 29.00 20.95 9.76
C SER A 129 27.64 20.27 9.90
N TYR A 130 27.52 19.08 9.31
CA TYR A 130 26.37 18.21 9.53
C TYR A 130 26.30 17.71 10.97
N ALA A 131 25.11 17.76 11.55
CA ALA A 131 24.75 17.08 12.80
C ALA A 131 23.88 15.85 12.48
N THR A 132 24.17 14.71 13.13
CA THR A 132 23.32 13.51 13.08
C THR A 132 22.15 13.69 14.05
N LEU A 133 20.93 13.35 13.60
CA LEU A 133 19.69 13.41 14.37
C LEU A 133 19.40 12.10 15.12
#